data_AF-A0A178GX85-F1
#
_entry.id   AF-A0A178GX85-F1
#
_cell.length_a   1.000
_cell.length_b   1.000
_cell.length_c   1.000
_cell.angle_alpha   90.00
_cell.angle_beta   90.00
_cell.angle_gamma   90.00
#
_symmetry.space_group_name_H-M   'P 1'
#
loop_
_entity.id
_entity.type
_entity.pdbx_description
1 polymer ?
#
loop_
_entity_poly.entity_id
_entity_poly.type
_entity_poly.pdbx_seq_one_letter_code
_entity_poly.pdbx_strand_id
1 'polypeptide(L)'
;MDPEVASDKQSIVDVLCKDSHGNRYIAEMQLARDKGFEKRAQLYQLWNRMSSGSYFPEPVKAVAIPKDTGGQRTLCVPSVSDRVAQTAATMYLEPIVEPKFHEDSCGYRPNKSLSANY
;
A
#
# COMPACT_ATOMS: atom_id res chain seq x y z
N MET A 1 40.75 19.97 -7.99
CA MET A 1 40.59 18.78 -7.13
C MET A 1 39.14 18.39 -7.21
N ASP A 2 38.93 17.19 -7.72
CA ASP A 2 37.65 16.60 -8.08
C ASP A 2 36.91 16.13 -6.82
N PRO A 3 35.61 16.41 -6.61
CA PRO A 3 34.80 15.69 -5.65
C PRO A 3 34.12 14.52 -6.36
N GLU A 4 34.89 13.45 -6.50
CA GLU A 4 34.41 12.09 -6.67
C GLU A 4 33.66 11.67 -5.40
N VAL A 5 32.36 11.95 -5.32
CA VAL A 5 31.39 11.12 -4.57
C VAL A 5 30.00 11.27 -5.22
N ALA A 6 29.84 10.77 -6.45
CA ALA A 6 28.52 10.46 -7.01
C ALA A 6 28.25 8.94 -6.95
N SER A 7 28.81 8.28 -5.94
CA SER A 7 28.57 6.88 -5.61
C SER A 7 27.88 6.79 -4.27
N ASP A 8 26.56 7.03 -4.27
CA ASP A 8 25.62 6.11 -3.63
C ASP A 8 24.19 6.52 -4.01
N LYS A 9 23.69 5.90 -5.09
CA LYS A 9 22.28 5.95 -5.44
C LYS A 9 21.48 5.20 -4.38
N GLN A 10 20.40 5.79 -3.85
CA GLN A 10 19.13 5.11 -3.56
C GLN A 10 18.06 6.10 -3.07
N SER A 11 16.99 6.31 -3.88
CA SER A 11 15.59 6.55 -3.47
C SER A 11 15.30 7.64 -2.40
N ILE A 12 14.38 8.61 -2.52
CA ILE A 12 13.09 8.64 -3.22
C ILE A 12 12.44 10.02 -2.92
N VAL A 13 12.06 10.74 -3.99
CA VAL A 13 11.19 11.94 -4.03
C VAL A 13 11.76 13.27 -3.49
N ASP A 14 12.31 14.08 -4.41
CA ASP A 14 12.40 15.53 -4.22
C ASP A 14 11.00 16.14 -4.36
N VAL A 15 10.34 16.49 -3.25
CA VAL A 15 9.14 17.33 -3.32
C VAL A 15 9.62 18.76 -3.50
N LEU A 16 9.46 19.27 -4.73
CA LEU A 16 9.82 20.64 -5.09
C LEU A 16 8.73 21.58 -4.54
N CYS A 17 8.93 22.07 -3.33
CA CYS A 17 8.01 22.99 -2.66
C CYS A 17 8.30 24.44 -3.06
N LYS A 18 7.25 25.28 -3.09
CA LYS A 18 7.33 26.72 -3.38
C LYS A 18 6.66 27.49 -2.24
N ASP A 19 7.37 28.44 -1.63
CA ASP A 19 6.77 29.32 -0.60
C ASP A 19 5.91 30.44 -1.22
N SER A 20 5.26 31.23 -0.36
CA SER A 20 4.44 32.39 -0.75
C SER A 20 5.23 33.51 -1.45
N HIS A 21 6.56 33.47 -1.40
CA HIS A 21 7.46 34.41 -2.07
C HIS A 21 8.05 33.83 -3.37
N GLY A 22 7.73 32.59 -3.70
CA GLY A 22 8.14 31.90 -4.90
C GLY A 22 9.51 31.22 -4.84
N ASN A 23 10.12 31.14 -3.65
CA ASN A 23 11.36 30.41 -3.46
C ASN A 23 11.08 28.91 -3.55
N ARG A 24 11.86 28.24 -4.39
CA ARG A 24 11.80 26.79 -4.57
C ARG A 24 12.80 26.13 -3.64
N TYR A 25 12.34 25.22 -2.79
CA TYR A 25 13.19 24.45 -1.91
C TYR A 25 12.90 22.96 -2.08
N ILE A 26 13.98 22.17 -2.07
CA ILE A 26 13.89 20.72 -1.93
C ILE A 26 13.65 20.49 -0.45
N ALA A 27 12.45 20.06 -0.10
CA ALA A 27 12.24 19.49 1.22
C ALA A 27 12.88 18.11 1.20
N GLU A 28 14.16 18.02 1.58
CA GLU A 28 14.65 16.77 2.17
C GLU A 28 13.68 16.46 3.30
N MET A 29 12.89 15.39 3.16
CA MET A 29 12.04 14.93 4.24
C MET A 29 12.97 14.33 5.29
N GLN A 30 13.63 15.19 6.06
CA GLN A 30 14.39 14.79 7.23
C GLN A 30 13.40 14.07 8.14
N LEU A 31 13.65 12.77 8.32
CA LEU A 31 12.92 11.90 9.24
C LEU A 31 13.04 12.48 10.65
N ALA A 32 12.06 13.27 11.08
CA ALA A 32 11.92 13.59 12.48
C ALA A 32 11.77 12.25 13.23
N ARG A 33 12.64 12.01 14.22
CA ARG A 33 12.70 10.75 15.02
C ARG A 33 11.52 10.58 15.99
N ASP A 34 10.39 11.24 15.72
CA ASP A 34 9.20 11.15 16.55
C ASP A 34 8.39 9.91 16.18
N LYS A 35 8.01 9.13 17.19
CA LYS A 35 7.17 7.93 17.01
C LYS A 35 5.86 8.31 16.30
N GLY A 36 5.68 7.76 15.10
CA GLY A 36 4.50 7.98 14.26
C GLY A 36 4.74 8.84 13.01
N PHE A 37 5.82 9.63 12.97
CA PHE A 37 6.20 10.36 11.75
C PHE A 37 6.64 9.39 10.64
N GLU A 38 7.39 8.34 10.98
CA GLU A 38 7.83 7.28 10.06
C GLU A 38 6.65 6.62 9.32
N LYS A 39 5.55 6.33 10.02
CA LYS A 39 4.35 5.74 9.42
C LYS A 39 3.69 6.69 8.42
N ARG A 40 3.60 7.99 8.77
CA ARG A 40 3.03 9.01 7.88
C ARG A 40 3.90 9.21 6.63
N ALA A 41 5.22 9.20 6.81
CA ALA A 41 6.18 9.29 5.70
C ALA A 41 6.03 8.12 4.72
N GLN A 42 5.92 6.89 5.24
CA GLN A 42 5.70 5.69 4.43
C GLN A 42 4.39 5.74 3.64
N LEU A 43 3.29 6.20 4.27
CA LEU A 43 2.01 6.37 3.59
C LEU A 43 2.07 7.43 2.49
N TYR A 44 2.76 8.54 2.74
CA TYR A 44 2.93 9.61 1.74
C TYR A 44 3.73 9.12 0.52
N GLN A 45 4.83 8.39 0.77
CA GLN A 45 5.62 7.79 -0.30
C GLN A 45 4.79 6.80 -1.14
N LEU A 46 3.98 5.96 -0.49
CA LEU A 46 3.07 5.03 -1.18
C LEU A 46 2.03 5.79 -2.01
N TRP A 47 1.40 6.82 -1.45
CA TRP A 47 0.43 7.66 -2.15
C TRP A 47 1.03 8.32 -3.41
N ASN A 48 2.22 8.89 -3.30
CA ASN A 48 2.94 9.49 -4.44
C ASN A 48 3.16 8.46 -5.55
N ARG A 49 3.63 7.25 -5.19
CA ARG A 49 3.87 6.18 -6.17
C ARG A 49 2.58 5.71 -6.83
N MET A 50 1.51 5.50 -6.07
CA MET A 50 0.22 5.07 -6.62
C MET A 50 -0.39 6.14 -7.54
N SER A 51 -0.38 7.40 -7.11
CA SER A 51 -0.98 8.51 -7.88
C SER A 51 -0.20 8.88 -9.13
N SER A 52 1.13 8.68 -9.13
CA SER A 52 1.98 8.88 -10.31
C SER A 52 2.02 7.69 -11.27
N GLY A 53 1.44 6.55 -10.89
CA GLY A 53 1.54 5.30 -11.67
C GLY A 53 2.89 4.60 -11.57
N SER A 54 3.79 5.04 -10.68
CA SER A 54 5.11 4.42 -10.45
C SER A 54 5.12 3.36 -9.33
N TYR A 55 3.95 3.04 -8.78
CA TYR A 55 3.78 1.96 -7.82
C TYR A 55 3.86 0.60 -8.52
N PHE A 56 4.74 -0.26 -8.02
CA PHE A 56 4.84 -1.67 -8.39
C PHE A 56 4.78 -2.49 -7.10
N PRO A 57 3.87 -3.48 -7.01
CA PRO A 57 3.72 -4.30 -5.82
C PRO A 57 4.94 -5.21 -5.62
N GLU A 58 5.25 -5.51 -4.36
CA GLU A 58 6.35 -6.41 -4.01
C GLU A 58 5.93 -7.88 -4.17
N PRO A 59 6.89 -8.81 -4.34
CA PRO A 59 6.59 -10.23 -4.30
C PRO A 59 5.92 -10.63 -2.97
N VAL A 60 4.82 -11.38 -3.07
CA VAL A 60 4.12 -11.91 -1.90
C VAL A 60 4.95 -12.96 -1.16
N LYS A 61 4.86 -12.97 0.18
CA LYS A 61 5.51 -14.00 1.00
C LYS A 61 4.67 -15.27 1.02
N ALA A 62 5.21 -16.38 0.52
CA ALA A 62 4.59 -17.69 0.64
C ALA A 62 4.76 -18.26 2.06
N VAL A 63 3.65 -18.63 2.70
CA VAL A 63 3.64 -19.21 4.05
C VAL A 63 2.80 -20.48 4.04
N ALA A 64 3.41 -21.64 4.28
CA ALA A 64 2.67 -22.90 4.42
C ALA A 64 2.02 -22.98 5.82
N ILE A 65 0.72 -23.25 5.85
CA ILE A 65 -0.04 -23.54 7.06
C ILE A 65 -0.72 -24.91 6.96
N PRO A 66 -0.82 -25.68 8.06
CA PRO A 66 -1.54 -26.95 8.04
C PRO A 66 -3.04 -26.72 7.78
N LYS A 67 -3.68 -27.68 7.10
CA LYS A 67 -5.14 -27.78 7.01
C LYS A 67 -5.67 -28.70 8.12
N ASP A 68 -6.87 -28.42 8.60
CA ASP A 68 -7.55 -29.24 9.61
C ASP A 68 -7.79 -30.68 9.14
N THR A 69 -8.03 -30.88 7.84
CA THR A 69 -8.28 -32.20 7.22
C THR A 69 -7.02 -32.90 6.73
N GLY A 70 -5.83 -32.36 7.04
CA GLY A 70 -4.54 -32.86 6.56
C GLY A 70 -4.02 -32.15 5.31
N GLY A 71 -2.70 -32.21 5.12
CA GLY A 71 -1.98 -31.48 4.08
C GLY A 71 -1.68 -30.02 4.45
N GLN A 72 -1.16 -29.26 3.48
CA GLN A 72 -0.75 -27.86 3.65
C GLN A 72 -1.55 -26.93 2.73
N ARG A 73 -1.78 -25.69 3.18
CA ARG A 73 -2.27 -24.57 2.39
C ARG A 73 -1.18 -23.50 2.37
N THR A 74 -0.74 -23.10 1.19
CA THR A 74 0.15 -21.95 1.06
C THR A 74 -0.67 -20.66 1.05
N LEU A 75 -0.41 -19.77 2.00
CA LEU A 75 -0.89 -18.40 2.00
C LEU A 75 0.10 -17.51 1.24
N CYS A 76 -0.43 -16.59 0.44
CA CYS A 76 0.34 -15.54 -0.20
C CYS A 76 0.13 -14.24 0.60
N VAL A 77 1.10 -13.88 1.44
CA VAL A 77 0.99 -12.73 2.35
C VAL A 77 1.65 -11.50 1.69
N PRO A 78 0.88 -10.48 1.28
CA PRO A 78 1.43 -9.24 0.72
C PRO A 78 2.15 -8.39 1.78
N SER A 79 3.01 -7.47 1.33
CA SER A 79 3.68 -6.49 2.21
C SER A 79 2.66 -5.57 2.92
N VAL A 80 3.09 -4.83 3.95
CA VAL A 80 2.21 -3.84 4.61
C VAL A 80 1.74 -2.78 3.60
N SER A 81 2.67 -2.28 2.78
CA SER A 81 2.39 -1.28 1.75
C SER A 81 1.38 -1.78 0.72
N ASP A 82 1.53 -3.02 0.27
CA ASP A 82 0.60 -3.63 -0.69
C ASP A 82 -0.78 -3.83 -0.10
N ARG A 83 -0.90 -4.21 1.18
CA ARG A 83 -2.20 -4.30 1.85
C ARG A 83 -2.88 -2.94 1.93
N VAL A 84 -2.14 -1.87 2.22
CA VAL A 84 -2.69 -0.51 2.23
C VAL A 84 -3.17 -0.12 0.82
N ALA A 85 -2.36 -0.36 -0.22
CA ALA A 85 -2.72 -0.09 -1.60
C ALA A 85 -3.98 -0.86 -2.05
N GLN A 86 -4.02 -2.16 -1.74
CA GLN A 86 -5.18 -3.02 -2.02
C GLN A 86 -6.42 -2.55 -1.27
N THR A 87 -6.27 -2.16 0.00
CA THR A 87 -7.39 -1.64 0.81
C THR A 87 -7.92 -0.34 0.23
N ALA A 88 -7.05 0.59 -0.18
CA ALA A 88 -7.45 1.83 -0.83
C ALA A 88 -8.22 1.56 -2.15
N ALA A 89 -7.76 0.59 -2.95
CA ALA A 89 -8.47 0.17 -4.15
C ALA A 89 -9.84 -0.45 -3.82
N THR A 90 -9.93 -1.33 -2.81
CA THR A 90 -11.20 -1.91 -2.36
C THR A 90 -12.18 -0.84 -1.89
N MET A 91 -11.76 0.12 -1.07
CA MET A 91 -12.63 1.20 -0.59
C MET A 91 -13.25 2.02 -1.72
N TYR A 92 -12.54 2.15 -2.85
CA TYR A 92 -13.06 2.83 -4.04
C TYR A 92 -13.95 1.94 -4.91
N LEU A 93 -13.55 0.69 -5.14
CA LEU A 93 -14.23 -0.23 -6.06
C LEU A 93 -15.49 -0.86 -5.45
N GLU A 94 -15.45 -1.21 -4.16
CA GLU A 94 -16.54 -1.89 -3.45
C GLU A 94 -17.91 -1.23 -3.66
N PRO A 95 -18.12 0.09 -3.42
CA PRO A 95 -19.43 0.72 -3.62
C PRO A 95 -19.93 0.67 -5.08
N ILE A 96 -19.03 0.48 -6.05
CA ILE A 96 -19.34 0.40 -7.48
C ILE A 96 -19.72 -1.02 -7.89
N VAL A 97 -19.05 -2.04 -7.32
CA VAL A 97 -19.25 -3.45 -7.68
C VAL A 97 -20.31 -4.14 -6.84
N GLU A 98 -20.49 -3.72 -5.58
CA GLU A 98 -21.39 -4.36 -4.62
C GLU A 98 -22.85 -4.47 -5.12
N PRO A 99 -23.46 -3.44 -5.74
CA PRO A 99 -24.82 -3.53 -6.26
C PRO A 99 -24.99 -4.46 -7.47
N LYS A 100 -23.88 -4.92 -8.07
CA LYS A 100 -23.88 -5.78 -9.27
C LYS A 100 -23.78 -7.26 -8.94
N PHE A 101 -23.46 -7.62 -7.70
CA PHE A 101 -23.38 -9.01 -7.30
C PHE A 101 -24.77 -9.64 -7.20
N HIS A 102 -24.87 -10.92 -7.61
CA HIS A 102 -26.06 -11.73 -7.39
C HIS A 102 -26.41 -11.83 -5.89
N GLU A 103 -27.68 -12.02 -5.58
CA GLU A 103 -28.16 -12.09 -4.18
C GLU A 103 -27.54 -13.24 -3.40
N ASP A 104 -27.36 -14.39 -4.06
CA ASP A 104 -26.72 -15.61 -3.51
C ASP A 104 -25.19 -15.53 -3.42
N SER A 105 -24.57 -14.44 -3.87
CA SER A 105 -23.14 -14.23 -3.65
C SER A 105 -22.93 -13.74 -2.21
N CYS A 106 -22.36 -14.58 -1.34
CA CYS A 106 -22.22 -14.25 0.09
C CYS A 106 -20.77 -14.09 0.57
N GLY A 107 -19.80 -14.59 -0.18
CA GLY A 107 -18.40 -14.59 0.26
C GLY A 107 -17.75 -13.20 0.19
N TYR A 108 -17.04 -12.81 1.24
CA TYR A 108 -16.19 -11.61 1.30
C TYR A 108 -16.91 -10.29 0.97
N ARG A 109 -18.22 -10.21 1.20
CA ARG A 109 -19.05 -9.02 0.98
C ARG A 109 -19.44 -8.36 2.31
N PRO A 110 -19.59 -7.03 2.35
CA PRO A 110 -20.06 -6.33 3.54
C PRO A 110 -21.47 -6.82 3.93
N ASN A 111 -21.67 -7.10 5.22
CA ASN A 111 -22.97 -7.52 5.78
C ASN A 111 -23.57 -8.81 5.17
N LYS A 112 -22.78 -9.65 4.50
CA LYS A 112 -23.19 -10.98 4.02
C LYS A 112 -22.42 -12.07 4.78
N SER A 113 -23.14 -13.12 5.19
CA SER A 113 -22.57 -14.28 5.89
C SER A 113 -23.20 -15.57 5.37
N LEU A 114 -22.50 -16.69 5.54
CA LEU A 114 -22.99 -18.03 5.19
C LEU A 114 -24.03 -18.59 6.18
N SER A 115 -24.67 -17.74 6.99
CA SER A 115 -25.72 -18.18 7.91
C SER A 115 -26.98 -18.52 7.12
N ALA A 116 -27.26 -19.82 7.07
CA ALA A 116 -28.36 -20.45 6.35
C ALA A 116 -29.73 -20.03 6.89
N ASN A 117 -30.57 -19.48 6.00
CA ASN A 117 -32.02 -19.74 6.04
C ASN A 117 -32.32 -20.90 5.08
N TYR A 118 -31.65 -22.04 5.30
CA TYR A 118 -31.88 -23.32 4.64
C TYR A 118 -31.68 -24.45 5.64
#